data_AF-A0A942N821-F1
#
_entry.id   AF-A0A942N821-F1
#
_cell.length_a   1.000
_cell.length_b   1.000
_cell.length_c   1.000
_cell.angle_alpha   90.00
_cell.angle_beta   90.00
_cell.angle_gamma   90.00
#
_symmetry.space_group_name_H-M   'P 1'
#
loop_
_entity.id
_entity.type
_entity.pdbx_description
1 polymer ?
#
loop_
_entity_poly.entity_id
_entity_poly.type
_entity_poly.pdbx_seq_one_letter_code
_entity_poly.pdbx_strand_id
1 'polypeptide(L)'
;KYKKGLVSGCFGTRHSPKVYKRYKALRPGQIDAVSRSVRLKSKGLCPTLRAGTDSDKGSYQAVRPIHPTANRVITPREAARLQGFPDWFQFAPSKWHSFRQIGNSVSPILAEEIFKLIYTRLSPRIRS
;
A
#
# COMPACT_ATOMS: atom_id res chain seq x y z
N LYS A 1 0.66 20.08 11.98
CA LYS A 1 2.14 20.18 11.95
C LYS A 1 2.74 18.77 11.85
N TYR A 2 3.38 18.43 10.73
CA TYR A 2 4.11 17.17 10.56
C TYR A 2 5.33 17.20 11.50
N LYS A 3 5.33 16.38 12.55
CA LYS A 3 6.48 16.29 13.47
C LYS A 3 7.57 15.47 12.80
N LYS A 4 8.74 16.07 12.55
CA LYS A 4 9.93 15.39 12.03
C LYS A 4 10.22 14.14 12.88
N GLY A 5 10.49 13.02 12.22
CA GLY A 5 10.89 11.75 12.87
C GLY A 5 9.75 10.78 13.23
N LEU A 6 8.49 11.12 13.02
CA LEU A 6 7.38 10.19 13.24
C LEU A 6 7.07 9.37 11.98
N VAL A 7 6.74 8.08 12.17
CA VAL A 7 6.27 7.18 11.11
C VAL A 7 4.92 6.59 11.54
N SER A 8 3.92 6.65 10.65
CA SER A 8 2.59 6.05 10.88
C SER A 8 2.42 4.73 10.12
N GLY A 9 1.42 3.93 10.51
CA GLY A 9 1.01 2.76 9.73
C GLY A 9 1.81 1.48 10.01
N CYS A 10 2.64 1.43 11.05
CA CYS A 10 3.49 0.27 11.37
C CYS A 10 2.73 -0.89 12.06
N PHE A 11 1.41 -0.78 12.23
CA PHE A 11 0.60 -1.75 12.96
C PHE A 11 0.16 -2.93 12.06
N GLY A 12 0.63 -4.13 12.41
CA GLY A 12 0.25 -5.37 11.74
C GLY A 12 -1.15 -5.88 12.09
N THR A 13 -1.68 -6.79 11.28
CA THR A 13 -2.94 -7.50 11.56
C THR A 13 -2.66 -8.82 12.26
N ARG A 14 -3.31 -9.04 13.42
CA ARG A 14 -3.34 -10.34 14.09
C ARG A 14 -4.39 -11.21 13.39
N HIS A 15 -3.98 -12.38 12.94
CA HIS A 15 -4.85 -13.34 12.22
C HIS A 15 -5.26 -14.46 13.15
N SER A 16 -6.43 -15.05 12.92
CA SER A 16 -6.84 -16.25 13.64
C SER A 16 -5.89 -17.42 13.33
N PRO A 17 -5.76 -18.43 14.22
CA PRO A 17 -4.88 -19.57 13.99
C PRO A 17 -5.13 -20.28 12.64
N LYS A 18 -6.40 -20.37 12.21
CA LYS A 18 -6.79 -20.95 10.91
C LYS A 18 -6.23 -20.16 9.73
N VAL A 19 -6.34 -18.82 9.77
CA VAL A 19 -5.80 -17.95 8.72
C VAL A 19 -4.27 -17.98 8.73
N TYR A 20 -3.65 -17.95 9.92
CA TYR A 20 -2.21 -18.04 10.06
C TYR A 20 -1.64 -19.31 9.44
N LYS A 21 -2.21 -20.48 9.76
CA LYS A 21 -1.80 -21.78 9.17
C LYS A 21 -1.92 -21.76 7.65
N ARG A 22 -3.02 -21.22 7.12
CA ARG A 22 -3.26 -21.11 5.69
C ARG A 22 -2.22 -20.21 5.01
N TYR A 23 -1.97 -19.03 5.56
CA TYR A 23 -0.93 -18.13 5.03
C TYR A 23 0.44 -18.78 5.10
N LYS A 24 0.80 -19.46 6.20
CA LYS A 24 2.07 -20.17 6.34
C LYS A 24 2.32 -21.20 5.23
N ALA A 25 1.27 -21.86 4.74
CA ALA A 25 1.37 -22.85 3.67
C ALA A 25 1.54 -22.26 2.25
N LEU A 26 1.31 -20.95 2.07
CA LEU A 26 1.39 -20.31 0.76
C LEU A 26 2.84 -20.08 0.33
N ARG A 27 3.15 -20.42 -0.92
CA ARG A 27 4.43 -20.11 -1.57
C ARG A 27 4.44 -18.64 -2.05
N PRO A 28 5.61 -18.00 -2.21
CA PRO A 28 5.69 -16.67 -2.79
C PRO A 28 5.04 -16.61 -4.18
N GLY A 29 4.15 -15.63 -4.39
CA GLY A 29 3.33 -15.46 -5.59
C GLY A 29 2.01 -16.23 -5.59
N GLN A 30 1.79 -17.14 -4.63
CA GLN A 30 0.55 -17.92 -4.57
C GLN A 30 -0.62 -17.10 -4.01
N ILE A 31 -1.81 -17.34 -4.55
CA ILE A 31 -3.06 -16.72 -4.11
C ILE A 31 -3.73 -17.62 -3.06
N ASP A 32 -4.16 -17.04 -1.95
CA ASP A 32 -5.03 -17.71 -0.98
C ASP A 32 -6.40 -17.97 -1.61
N ALA A 33 -6.85 -19.23 -1.67
CA ALA A 33 -8.14 -19.56 -2.27
C ALA A 33 -9.33 -18.92 -1.52
N VAL A 34 -9.19 -18.70 -0.20
CA VAL A 34 -10.26 -18.17 0.66
C VAL A 34 -10.28 -16.63 0.67
N SER A 35 -9.19 -15.97 1.07
CA SER A 35 -9.15 -14.51 1.16
C SER A 35 -8.83 -13.82 -0.16
N ARG A 36 -8.48 -14.59 -1.21
CA ARG A 36 -8.00 -14.11 -2.50
C ARG A 36 -6.73 -13.24 -2.43
N SER A 37 -6.08 -13.19 -1.26
CA SER A 37 -4.86 -12.43 -1.03
C SER A 37 -3.66 -13.16 -1.60
N VAL A 38 -2.81 -12.45 -2.34
CA VAL A 38 -1.58 -13.02 -2.91
C VAL A 38 -0.41 -12.85 -1.95
N ARG A 39 0.42 -13.87 -1.78
CA ARG A 39 1.71 -13.74 -1.12
C ARG A 39 2.70 -13.05 -2.05
N LEU A 40 3.27 -11.93 -1.62
CA LEU A 40 4.25 -11.20 -2.40
C LEU A 40 5.52 -12.03 -2.62
N LYS A 41 6.16 -11.84 -3.78
CA LYS A 41 7.52 -12.32 -4.03
C LYS A 41 8.51 -11.29 -3.48
N SER A 42 9.65 -11.74 -2.95
CA SER A 42 10.69 -10.83 -2.43
C SER A 42 11.31 -9.97 -3.53
N LYS A 43 11.49 -10.54 -4.72
CA LYS A 43 11.99 -9.87 -5.93
C LYS A 43 10.91 -9.83 -7.01
N GLY A 44 9.82 -9.11 -6.76
CA GLY A 44 8.72 -8.98 -7.70
C GLY A 44 7.88 -7.74 -7.45
N LEU A 45 6.94 -7.47 -8.36
CA LEU A 45 6.05 -6.32 -8.26
C LEU A 45 4.91 -6.58 -7.28
N CYS A 46 4.45 -5.52 -6.63
CA CYS A 46 3.20 -5.53 -5.89
C CYS A 46 2.02 -5.48 -6.88
N PRO A 47 0.96 -6.29 -6.68
CA PRO A 47 -0.30 -6.07 -7.39
C PRO A 47 -0.90 -4.72 -6.99
N THR A 48 -1.85 -4.22 -7.79
CA THR A 48 -2.53 -2.95 -7.51
C THR A 48 -3.18 -2.94 -6.12
N LEU A 49 -2.74 -2.01 -5.28
CA LEU A 49 -3.35 -1.75 -3.98
C LEU A 49 -4.66 -1.01 -4.19
N ARG A 50 -5.76 -1.60 -3.72
CA ARG A 50 -7.12 -1.03 -3.87
C ARG A 50 -7.63 -0.48 -2.55
N ALA A 51 -8.45 0.56 -2.63
CA ALA A 51 -8.96 1.27 -1.46
C ALA A 51 -10.13 0.57 -0.73
N GLY A 52 -10.70 -0.48 -1.34
CA GLY A 52 -11.95 -1.12 -0.89
C GLY A 52 -13.17 -0.33 -1.35
N THR A 53 -14.35 -0.92 -1.21
CA THR A 53 -15.61 -0.21 -1.44
C THR A 53 -16.21 0.23 -0.11
N ASP A 54 -17.06 1.26 -0.14
CA ASP A 54 -17.83 1.62 1.04
C ASP A 54 -18.77 0.45 1.44
N SER A 55 -19.22 0.43 2.69
CA SER A 55 -20.04 -0.66 3.27
C SER A 55 -21.28 -0.97 2.43
N ASP A 56 -21.78 0.04 1.73
CA ASP A 56 -23.06 0.01 1.04
C ASP A 56 -22.92 -0.51 -0.40
N LYS A 57 -21.68 -0.74 -0.88
CA LYS A 57 -21.37 -1.07 -2.29
C LYS A 57 -20.64 -2.42 -2.48
N GLY A 58 -20.69 -3.32 -1.48
CA GLY A 58 -20.10 -4.66 -1.57
C GLY A 58 -18.96 -4.90 -0.59
N SER A 59 -17.91 -5.63 -0.99
CA SER A 59 -16.82 -6.04 -0.08
C SER A 59 -16.11 -4.83 0.52
N TYR A 60 -16.54 -4.45 1.72
CA TYR A 60 -16.00 -3.35 2.53
C TYR A 60 -14.46 -3.33 2.42
N GLN A 61 -13.78 -4.40 2.86
CA GLN A 61 -12.33 -4.44 2.83
C GLN A 61 -11.77 -4.90 1.48
N ALA A 62 -10.85 -4.09 0.91
CA ALA A 62 -9.99 -4.56 -0.17
C ALA A 62 -9.14 -5.75 0.26
N VAL A 63 -8.97 -6.68 -0.67
CA VAL A 63 -7.98 -7.76 -0.59
C VAL A 63 -6.58 -7.14 -0.45
N ARG A 64 -5.87 -7.52 0.61
CA ARG A 64 -4.53 -7.00 0.93
C ARG A 64 -3.46 -8.06 0.67
N PRO A 65 -2.33 -7.71 0.03
CA PRO A 65 -1.25 -8.67 -0.17
C PRO A 65 -0.71 -9.24 1.14
N ILE A 66 -0.23 -10.48 1.09
CA ILE A 66 0.45 -11.17 2.20
C ILE A 66 1.94 -10.87 2.11
N HIS A 67 2.55 -10.57 3.25
CA HIS A 67 3.98 -10.29 3.36
C HIS A 67 4.81 -11.46 2.79
N PRO A 68 5.93 -11.21 2.09
CA PRO A 68 6.68 -12.28 1.42
C PRO A 68 7.14 -13.38 2.38
N THR A 69 7.62 -13.02 3.56
CA THR A 69 8.16 -13.96 4.56
C THR A 69 7.29 -14.13 5.80
N ALA A 70 6.37 -13.20 6.08
CA ALA A 70 5.59 -13.21 7.30
C ALA A 70 4.18 -13.72 7.02
N ASN A 71 3.59 -14.46 7.96
CA ASN A 71 2.28 -15.09 7.78
C ASN A 71 1.13 -14.13 8.12
N ARG A 72 1.20 -12.93 7.56
CA ARG A 72 0.24 -11.84 7.74
C ARG A 72 0.13 -11.00 6.47
N VAL A 73 -1.01 -10.33 6.31
CA VAL A 73 -1.12 -9.22 5.34
C VAL A 73 -0.11 -8.12 5.65
N ILE A 74 0.23 -7.35 4.62
CA ILE A 74 1.11 -6.19 4.76
C ILE A 74 0.51 -5.14 5.69
N THR A 75 1.36 -4.34 6.33
CA THR A 75 0.96 -3.18 7.14
C THR A 75 0.63 -1.98 6.24
N PRO A 76 -0.09 -0.97 6.73
CA PRO A 76 -0.26 0.27 5.96
C PRO A 76 1.07 0.92 5.57
N ARG A 77 2.09 0.87 6.44
CA ARG A 77 3.42 1.41 6.11
C ARG A 77 4.09 0.62 4.99
N GLU A 78 4.00 -0.71 5.01
CA GLU A 78 4.50 -1.54 3.91
C GLU A 78 3.78 -1.20 2.60
N ALA A 79 2.45 -1.06 2.63
CA ALA A 79 1.67 -0.63 1.47
C ALA A 79 2.04 0.78 0.97
N ALA A 80 2.24 1.73 1.88
CA ALA A 80 2.67 3.08 1.54
C ALA A 80 4.02 3.08 0.81
N ARG A 81 4.99 2.29 1.30
CA ARG A 81 6.30 2.13 0.64
C ARG A 81 6.16 1.52 -0.75
N LEU A 82 5.31 0.50 -0.91
CA LEU A 82 5.04 -0.11 -2.22
C LEU A 82 4.41 0.90 -3.20
N GLN A 83 3.59 1.83 -2.71
CA GLN A 83 2.99 2.90 -3.50
C GLN A 83 3.96 4.09 -3.75
N GLY A 84 5.16 4.09 -3.16
CA GLY A 84 6.16 5.14 -3.32
C GLY A 84 6.02 6.33 -2.37
N PHE A 85 5.25 6.19 -1.29
CA PHE A 85 5.18 7.24 -0.27
C PHE A 85 6.46 7.27 0.58
N PRO A 86 6.96 8.48 0.91
CA PRO A 86 8.06 8.61 1.84
C PRO A 86 7.63 8.23 3.26
N ASP A 87 8.59 7.75 4.06
CA ASP A 87 8.33 7.25 5.41
C ASP A 87 7.80 8.32 6.37
N TRP A 88 8.17 9.58 6.14
CA TRP A 88 7.69 10.71 6.94
C TRP A 88 6.23 11.09 6.65
N PHE A 89 5.61 10.60 5.58
CA PHE A 89 4.22 10.89 5.27
C PHE A 89 3.29 10.24 6.30
N GLN A 90 2.37 11.03 6.87
CA GLN A 90 1.46 10.57 7.90
C GLN A 90 0.10 10.18 7.33
N PHE A 91 -0.35 8.97 7.60
CA PHE A 91 -1.68 8.48 7.25
C PHE A 91 -2.62 8.53 8.45
N ALA A 92 -3.92 8.34 8.19
CA ALA A 92 -4.91 8.18 9.25
C ALA A 92 -4.50 7.07 10.24
N PRO A 93 -4.84 7.19 11.53
CA PRO A 93 -4.39 6.25 12.57
C PRO A 93 -5.02 4.85 12.45
N SER A 94 -6.21 4.75 11.84
CA SER A 94 -6.88 3.46 11.67
C SER A 94 -6.43 2.75 10.39
N LYS A 95 -6.19 1.43 10.46
CA LYS A 95 -5.84 0.57 9.30
C LYS A 95 -6.72 0.82 8.10
N TRP A 96 -8.02 0.82 8.33
CA TRP A 96 -9.03 0.99 7.29
C TRP A 96 -8.82 2.28 6.50
N HIS A 97 -8.80 3.43 7.19
CA HIS A 97 -8.63 4.72 6.54
C HIS A 97 -7.25 4.88 5.91
N SER A 98 -6.17 4.37 6.52
CA SER A 98 -4.83 4.42 5.91
C SER A 98 -4.79 3.66 4.59
N PHE A 99 -5.30 2.42 4.54
CA PHE A 99 -5.32 1.62 3.32
C PHE A 99 -6.18 2.26 2.23
N ARG A 100 -7.30 2.88 2.60
CA ARG A 100 -8.14 3.62 1.66
C ARG A 100 -7.41 4.84 1.09
N GLN A 101 -6.72 5.62 1.92
CA GLN A 101 -5.89 6.74 1.47
C GLN A 101 -4.79 6.27 0.52
N ILE A 102 -4.07 5.20 0.87
CA ILE A 102 -2.98 4.65 0.07
C ILE A 102 -3.50 4.13 -1.28
N GLY A 103 -4.58 3.34 -1.27
CA GLY A 103 -5.12 2.71 -2.48
C GLY A 103 -5.81 3.68 -3.45
N ASN A 104 -6.31 4.82 -2.98
CA ASN A 104 -6.89 5.86 -3.83
C ASN A 104 -5.86 6.87 -4.35
N SER A 105 -4.62 6.82 -3.86
CA SER A 105 -3.61 7.80 -4.22
C SER A 105 -2.89 7.42 -5.51
N VAL A 106 -2.55 8.42 -6.32
CA VAL A 106 -1.50 8.29 -7.33
C VAL A 106 -0.16 8.07 -6.63
N SER A 107 0.70 7.22 -7.19
CA SER A 107 2.05 7.03 -6.64
C SER A 107 2.80 8.38 -6.64
N PRO A 108 3.37 8.81 -5.49
CA PRO A 108 4.12 10.06 -5.43
C PRO A 108 5.30 10.12 -6.41
N ILE A 109 5.96 8.98 -6.63
CA ILE A 109 7.07 8.86 -7.59
C ILE A 109 6.59 9.18 -9.01
N LEU A 110 5.46 8.60 -9.42
CA LEU A 110 4.88 8.89 -10.74
C LEU A 110 4.40 10.34 -10.85
N ALA A 111 3.75 10.84 -9.81
CA ALA A 111 3.27 12.22 -9.77
C ALA A 111 4.42 13.23 -9.90
N GLU A 112 5.54 12.98 -9.20
CA GLU A 112 6.75 13.82 -9.29
C GLU A 112 7.29 13.89 -10.71
N GLU A 113 7.46 12.75 -11.38
CA GLU A 113 7.98 12.71 -12.76
C GLU A 113 7.06 13.42 -13.76
N ILE A 114 5.74 13.22 -13.65
CA ILE A 114 4.77 13.92 -14.49
C ILE A 114 4.81 15.43 -14.23
N PHE A 115 4.85 15.85 -12.96
CA PHE A 115 4.86 17.27 -12.63
C PHE A 115 6.18 17.96 -13.01
N LYS A 116 7.32 17.27 -12.95
CA LYS A 116 8.59 17.80 -13.50
C LYS A 116 8.45 18.14 -14.98
N LEU A 117 7.87 17.24 -15.78
CA LEU A 117 7.66 17.48 -17.21
C LEU A 117 6.72 18.66 -17.46
N ILE A 118 5.60 18.73 -16.73
CA ILE A 118 4.67 19.86 -16.81
C ILE A 118 5.39 21.16 -16.43
N TYR A 119 6.13 21.16 -15.33
CA TYR A 119 6.87 22.33 -14.85
C TYR A 119 7.89 22.82 -15.88
N THR A 120 8.68 21.92 -16.49
CA THR A 120 9.62 22.28 -17.56
C THR A 120 8.91 22.89 -18.77
N ARG A 121 7.72 22.41 -19.12
CA ARG A 121 6.97 22.93 -20.27
C ARG A 121 6.31 24.28 -20.00
N LEU A 122 5.89 24.52 -18.76
CA LEU A 122 5.24 25.76 -18.35
C LEU A 122 6.24 26.85 -17.90
N SER A 123 7.47 26.46 -17.56
CA SER A 123 8.51 27.42 -17.17
C SER A 123 8.91 28.26 -18.39
N PRO A 124 8.91 29.60 -18.30
CA PRO A 124 9.38 30.45 -19.38
C PRO A 124 10.82 30.09 -19.71
N ARG A 125 11.14 29.92 -21.00
CA ARG A 125 12.53 29.90 -21.45
C ARG A 125 13.11 31.27 -21.13
N ILE A 126 13.93 31.37 -20.09
CA ILE A 126 14.80 32.53 -19.90
C ILE A 126 15.72 32.54 -21.12
N ARG A 127 15.38 33.36 -22.11
CA ARG A 127 16.27 33.64 -23.24
C ARG A 127 17.37 34.54 -22.68
N SER A 128 18.57 34.00 -22.52
CA SER A 128 19.81 34.77 -22.38
C SER A 128 20.14 35.44 -23.70
#